data_AF-A0A9D7WJD9-F1
#
_entry.id   AF-A0A9D7WJD9-F1
#
_cell.length_a   1.000
_cell.length_b   1.000
_cell.length_c   1.000
_cell.angle_alpha   90.00
_cell.angle_beta   90.00
_cell.angle_gamma   90.00
#
_symmetry.space_group_name_H-M   'P 1'
#
loop_
_entity.id
_entity.type
_entity.pdbx_description
1 polymer ?
#
loop_
_entity_poly.entity_id
_entity_poly.type
_entity_poly.pdbx_seq_one_letter_code
_entity_poly.pdbx_strand_id
1 'polypeptide(L)'
;MENLKALGQASKLPNSPEEAELERVPNPHPDCNFVARFTQPEFTSLCPVTAQPDFAHLVIDYIPDQWMVESKSLKLYLGSFRNHQAFHEACTVDIAKELFALLSPRWLRIGGYWYPRGGIPIDVFWQHGKIPEGTWVPDQGVSGYRGRG
;
A
#
# COMPACT_ATOMS: atom_id res chain seq x y z
N MET A 1 0.28 19.19 15.12
CA MET A 1 1.22 18.42 14.28
C MET A 1 2.51 18.31 15.06
N GLU A 2 2.61 17.36 15.98
CA GLU A 2 3.84 17.20 16.78
C GLU A 2 4.44 15.83 16.51
N ASN A 3 5.76 15.82 16.24
CA ASN A 3 6.66 14.68 16.08
C ASN A 3 6.52 13.80 14.81
N LEU A 4 6.29 14.39 13.64
CA LEU A 4 6.58 13.68 12.38
C LEU A 4 8.09 13.71 12.11
N LYS A 5 8.71 12.53 12.07
CA LYS A 5 10.13 12.33 11.78
C LYS A 5 10.39 12.37 10.27
N ALA A 6 9.45 11.89 9.46
CA ALA A 6 9.66 11.86 8.01
C ALA A 6 9.33 13.22 7.39
N LEU A 7 8.15 13.79 7.62
CA LEU A 7 7.67 14.95 6.87
C LEU A 7 8.55 16.20 7.04
N GLY A 8 8.88 16.88 5.92
CA GLY A 8 9.65 18.14 5.91
C GLY A 8 11.17 18.00 6.07
N GLN A 9 11.70 16.81 6.34
CA GLN A 9 13.15 16.58 6.51
C GLN A 9 13.79 15.88 5.30
N ALA A 10 15.12 15.87 5.19
CA ALA A 10 15.80 14.95 4.29
C ALA A 10 15.78 13.54 4.91
N SER A 11 15.25 12.54 4.21
CA SER A 11 15.14 11.17 4.73
C SER A 11 15.82 10.21 3.75
N LYS A 12 16.62 9.28 4.27
CA LYS A 12 17.18 8.17 3.48
C LYS A 12 16.10 7.10 3.30
N LEU A 13 16.23 6.33 2.22
CA LEU A 13 15.41 5.14 2.04
C LEU A 13 15.83 4.07 3.06
N PRO A 14 14.90 3.46 3.82
CA PRO A 14 15.22 2.33 4.70
C PRO A 14 15.73 1.13 3.89
N ASN A 15 16.55 0.26 4.51
CA ASN A 15 17.10 -0.89 3.79
C ASN A 15 16.09 -2.04 3.66
N SER A 16 15.09 -2.09 4.55
CA SER A 16 14.04 -3.10 4.53
C SER A 16 12.72 -2.55 5.11
N PRO A 17 11.59 -3.24 4.87
CA PRO A 17 10.29 -2.88 5.45
C PRO A 17 10.27 -2.84 6.96
N GLU A 18 11.05 -3.70 7.62
CA GLU A 18 11.14 -3.78 9.09
C GLU A 18 11.90 -2.59 9.69
N GLU A 19 12.80 -1.96 8.91
CA GLU A 19 13.50 -0.73 9.31
C GLU A 19 12.71 0.54 8.98
N ALA A 20 11.63 0.43 8.20
CA ALA A 20 10.84 1.57 7.76
C ALA A 20 9.77 1.93 8.79
N GLU A 21 9.77 3.19 9.25
CA GLU A 21 8.79 3.69 10.20
C GLU A 21 7.60 4.33 9.47
N LEU A 22 6.41 3.73 9.60
CA LEU A 22 5.15 4.34 9.17
C LEU A 22 4.66 5.33 10.23
N GLU A 23 4.21 6.50 9.78
CA GLU A 23 3.67 7.55 10.63
C GLU A 23 2.19 7.79 10.30
N ARG A 24 1.45 8.35 11.26
CA ARG A 24 0.04 8.69 11.09
C ARG A 24 -0.24 10.11 11.55
N VAL A 25 -1.25 10.72 10.94
CA VAL A 25 -1.74 12.06 11.25
C VAL A 25 -3.23 12.00 11.59
N PRO A 26 -3.75 12.94 12.42
CA PRO A 26 -5.18 12.98 12.72
C PRO A 26 -6.02 13.12 11.45
N ASN A 27 -7.14 12.39 11.37
CA ASN A 27 -8.14 12.60 10.34
C ASN A 27 -8.79 14.00 10.54
N PRO A 28 -8.76 14.91 9.55
CA PRO A 28 -9.37 16.23 9.67
C PRO A 28 -10.91 16.20 9.64
N HIS A 29 -11.51 15.12 9.16
CA HIS A 29 -12.97 14.95 9.04
C HIS A 29 -13.41 13.58 9.60
N PRO A 30 -13.30 13.35 10.93
CA PRO A 30 -13.70 12.08 11.54
C PRO A 30 -15.23 11.89 11.60
N ASP A 31 -15.99 12.96 11.34
CA ASP A 31 -17.44 13.03 11.34
C ASP A 31 -18.10 12.47 10.07
N CYS A 32 -17.33 12.26 8.99
CA CYS A 32 -17.86 11.75 7.72
C CYS A 32 -17.07 10.54 7.21
N ASN A 33 -17.68 9.78 6.28
CA ASN A 33 -17.01 8.70 5.57
C ASN A 33 -16.49 9.23 4.24
N PHE A 34 -15.19 9.11 4.01
CA PHE A 34 -14.55 9.34 2.71
C PHE A 34 -13.52 8.24 2.43
N VAL A 35 -13.22 8.02 1.15
CA VAL A 35 -12.16 7.09 0.73
C VAL A 35 -10.92 7.87 0.37
N ALA A 36 -9.80 7.53 1.01
CA ALA A 36 -8.48 7.95 0.57
C ALA A 36 -7.86 6.83 -0.27
N ARG A 37 -7.37 7.18 -1.47
CA ARG A 37 -6.65 6.27 -2.37
C ARG A 37 -5.18 6.66 -2.46
N PHE A 38 -4.29 5.70 -2.23
CA PHE A 38 -2.88 5.78 -2.59
C PHE A 38 -2.59 4.80 -3.72
N THR A 39 -2.04 5.33 -4.81
CA THR A 39 -1.59 4.54 -5.95
C THR A 39 -0.08 4.59 -6.03
N GLN A 40 0.57 3.42 -6.04
CA GLN A 40 2.00 3.27 -6.28
C GLN A 40 2.19 2.45 -7.57
N PRO A 41 2.31 3.11 -8.74
CA PRO A 41 2.36 2.42 -10.02
C PRO A 41 3.70 1.73 -10.32
N GLU A 42 4.74 2.05 -9.55
CA GLU A 42 6.12 1.57 -9.74
C GLU A 42 6.63 0.83 -8.49
N PHE A 43 5.76 0.07 -7.81
CA PHE A 43 6.20 -0.76 -6.69
C PHE A 43 7.11 -1.88 -7.20
N THR A 44 8.15 -2.21 -6.43
CA THR A 44 9.06 -3.29 -6.77
C THR A 44 9.63 -3.97 -5.54
N SER A 45 9.82 -5.28 -5.63
CA SER A 45 10.51 -6.13 -4.66
C SER A 45 11.32 -7.20 -5.38
N LEU A 46 12.04 -8.04 -4.66
CA LEU A 46 12.81 -9.15 -5.23
C LEU A 46 12.09 -10.49 -5.04
N CYS A 47 12.11 -11.32 -6.09
CA CYS A 47 11.68 -12.70 -5.99
C CYS A 47 12.59 -13.47 -5.00
N PRO A 48 12.04 -14.13 -3.96
CA PRO A 48 12.84 -14.88 -2.98
C PRO A 48 13.70 -16.02 -3.58
N VAL A 49 13.28 -16.55 -4.73
CA VAL A 49 13.94 -17.70 -5.36
C VAL A 49 15.05 -17.27 -6.32
N THR A 50 14.79 -16.23 -7.12
CA THR A 50 15.67 -15.85 -8.24
C THR A 50 16.42 -14.54 -8.02
N ALA A 51 16.05 -13.77 -7.00
CA ALA A 51 16.49 -12.39 -6.76
C ALA A 51 16.24 -11.43 -7.94
N GLN A 52 15.39 -11.81 -8.90
CA GLN A 52 14.98 -10.91 -9.97
C GLN A 52 13.94 -9.90 -9.45
N PRO A 53 13.97 -8.64 -9.93
CA PRO A 53 13.04 -7.62 -9.50
C PRO A 53 11.65 -7.85 -10.08
N ASP A 54 10.67 -8.04 -9.23
CA ASP A 54 9.24 -8.06 -9.56
C ASP A 54 8.67 -6.65 -9.46
N PHE A 55 7.66 -6.34 -10.28
CA PHE A 55 7.04 -5.02 -10.33
C PHE A 55 5.53 -5.16 -10.15
N ALA A 56 4.91 -4.18 -9.50
CA ALA A 56 3.48 -4.13 -9.31
C ALA A 56 2.94 -2.71 -9.37
N HIS A 57 1.68 -2.60 -9.77
CA HIS A 57 0.87 -1.42 -9.53
C HIS A 57 0.05 -1.67 -8.25
N LEU A 58 0.37 -0.99 -7.15
CA LEU A 58 -0.40 -1.10 -5.91
C LEU A 58 -1.47 -0.02 -5.85
N VAL A 59 -2.69 -0.41 -5.49
CA VAL A 59 -3.80 0.51 -5.18
C VAL A 59 -4.29 0.21 -3.77
N ILE A 60 -4.14 1.17 -2.87
CA ILE A 60 -4.57 1.10 -1.47
C ILE A 60 -5.73 2.07 -1.30
N ASP A 61 -6.90 1.56 -0.93
CA ASP A 61 -8.06 2.37 -0.58
C ASP A 61 -8.41 2.12 0.88
N TYR A 62 -8.70 3.18 1.63
CA TYR A 62 -9.20 3.03 2.99
C TYR A 62 -10.13 4.16 3.38
N ILE A 63 -11.01 3.85 4.33
CA ILE A 63 -11.87 4.82 5.00
C ILE A 63 -11.25 5.06 6.37
N PRO A 64 -10.63 6.22 6.62
CA PRO A 64 -10.02 6.50 7.91
C PRO A 64 -11.07 6.51 9.02
N ASP A 65 -10.64 6.16 10.23
CA ASP A 65 -11.37 6.54 11.44
C ASP A 65 -10.73 7.79 12.06
N GLN A 66 -10.03 7.68 13.19
CA GLN A 66 -9.33 8.82 13.81
C GLN A 66 -8.01 9.20 13.12
N TRP A 67 -7.43 8.28 12.34
CA TRP A 67 -6.08 8.41 11.82
C TRP A 67 -6.00 8.21 10.31
N MET A 68 -5.08 8.92 9.68
CA MET A 68 -4.66 8.77 8.30
C MET A 68 -3.15 8.47 8.25
N VAL A 69 -2.70 7.71 7.26
CA VAL A 69 -1.25 7.49 7.07
C VAL A 69 -0.60 8.77 6.55
N GLU A 70 0.59 9.08 7.07
CA GLU A 70 1.40 10.18 6.57
C GLU A 70 2.06 9.76 5.24
N SER A 71 1.85 10.53 4.18
CA SER A 71 2.16 10.10 2.81
C SER A 71 3.65 9.93 2.54
N LYS A 72 4.53 10.70 3.20
CA LYS A 72 5.98 10.53 3.04
C LYS A 72 6.47 9.25 3.72
N SER A 73 6.00 8.93 4.93
CA SER A 73 6.32 7.69 5.63
C SER A 73 5.86 6.48 4.83
N LEU A 74 4.65 6.53 4.24
CA LEU A 74 4.15 5.49 3.33
C LEU A 74 5.07 5.32 2.11
N LYS A 75 5.51 6.42 1.49
CA LYS A 75 6.46 6.35 0.37
C LYS A 75 7.77 5.68 0.75
N LEU A 76 8.33 6.02 1.92
CA LEU A 76 9.58 5.42 2.40
C LEU A 76 9.40 3.93 2.73
N TYR A 77 8.28 3.58 3.37
CA TYR A 77 7.90 2.20 3.65
C TYR A 77 7.76 1.37 2.36
N LEU A 78 6.94 1.80 1.40
CA LEU A 78 6.79 1.09 0.13
C LEU A 78 8.11 1.02 -0.66
N GLY A 79 8.93 2.06 -0.62
CA GLY A 79 10.23 2.06 -1.29
C GLY A 79 11.26 1.13 -0.66
N SER A 80 11.15 0.83 0.65
CA SER A 80 12.06 -0.08 1.35
C SER A 80 11.98 -1.54 0.86
N PHE A 81 10.91 -1.90 0.15
CA PHE A 81 10.75 -3.21 -0.46
C PHE A 81 11.68 -3.44 -1.66
N ARG A 82 12.30 -2.40 -2.23
CA ARG A 82 13.06 -2.46 -3.49
C ARG A 82 14.11 -3.58 -3.54
N ASN A 83 14.79 -3.83 -2.42
CA ASN A 83 15.80 -4.87 -2.30
C ASN A 83 15.39 -5.99 -1.32
N HIS A 84 14.12 -6.00 -0.90
CA HIS A 84 13.58 -6.99 0.02
C HIS A 84 13.01 -8.18 -0.74
N GLN A 85 13.26 -9.39 -0.24
CA GLN A 85 12.81 -10.63 -0.86
C GLN A 85 11.49 -11.07 -0.25
N ALA A 86 10.42 -11.05 -1.05
CA ALA A 86 9.11 -11.53 -0.62
C ALA A 86 8.25 -11.99 -1.81
N PHE A 87 7.40 -12.99 -1.58
CA PHE A 87 6.38 -13.39 -2.55
C PHE A 87 5.34 -12.28 -2.74
N HIS A 88 4.67 -12.27 -3.89
CA HIS A 88 3.72 -11.23 -4.27
C HIS A 88 2.56 -11.13 -3.27
N GLU A 89 2.10 -12.28 -2.79
CA GLU A 89 1.05 -12.43 -1.79
C GLU A 89 1.47 -11.85 -0.44
N ALA A 90 2.67 -12.20 0.02
CA ALA A 90 3.23 -11.70 1.27
C ALA A 90 3.41 -10.18 1.21
N CYS A 91 4.09 -9.66 0.18
CA CYS A 91 4.24 -8.22 -0.02
C CYS A 91 2.90 -7.49 0.07
N THR A 92 1.91 -7.92 -0.71
CA THR A 92 0.63 -7.22 -0.81
C THR A 92 -0.15 -7.27 0.50
N VAL A 93 -0.26 -8.45 1.12
CA VAL A 93 -1.07 -8.63 2.33
C VAL A 93 -0.40 -8.03 3.56
N ASP A 94 0.93 -8.12 3.68
CA ASP A 94 1.65 -7.59 4.85
C ASP A 94 1.64 -6.06 4.87
N ILE A 95 1.78 -5.40 3.70
CA ILE A 95 1.57 -3.95 3.57
C ILE A 95 0.19 -3.55 4.12
N ALA A 96 -0.86 -4.29 3.76
CA ALA A 96 -2.22 -3.97 4.19
C ALA A 96 -2.43 -4.22 5.69
N LYS A 97 -1.84 -5.28 6.24
CA LYS A 97 -1.89 -5.58 7.68
C LYS A 97 -1.18 -4.53 8.51
N GLU A 98 0.00 -4.07 8.07
CA GLU A 98 0.74 -3.01 8.77
C GLU A 98 -0.04 -1.69 8.76
N LEU A 99 -0.61 -1.31 7.61
CA LEU A 99 -1.47 -0.13 7.54
C LEU A 99 -2.73 -0.27 8.40
N PHE A 100 -3.34 -1.45 8.42
CA PHE A 100 -4.51 -1.70 9.26
C PHE A 100 -4.15 -1.57 10.75
N ALA A 101 -3.04 -2.17 11.18
CA ALA A 101 -2.55 -2.10 12.56
C ALA A 101 -2.20 -0.67 12.99
N LEU A 102 -1.58 0.11 12.09
CA LEU A 102 -1.21 1.51 12.34
C LEU A 102 -2.44 2.42 12.47
N LEU A 103 -3.44 2.25 11.60
CA LEU A 103 -4.50 3.23 11.41
C LEU A 103 -5.81 2.88 12.10
N SER A 104 -6.06 1.59 12.36
CA SER A 104 -7.38 1.05 12.75
C SER A 104 -8.52 1.66 11.91
N PRO A 105 -8.44 1.59 10.56
CA PRO A 105 -9.41 2.25 9.70
C PRO A 105 -10.77 1.55 9.77
N ARG A 106 -11.85 2.27 9.39
CA ARG A 106 -13.20 1.68 9.32
C ARG A 106 -13.26 0.56 8.28
N TRP A 107 -12.52 0.73 7.20
CA TRP A 107 -12.35 -0.24 6.13
C TRP A 107 -11.04 0.02 5.39
N LEU A 108 -10.39 -1.03 4.91
CA LEU A 108 -9.19 -0.96 4.06
C LEU A 108 -9.24 -2.07 3.01
N ARG A 109 -8.82 -1.76 1.78
CA ARG A 109 -8.44 -2.75 0.78
C ARG A 109 -7.12 -2.39 0.11
N ILE A 110 -6.45 -3.43 -0.38
CA ILE A 110 -5.32 -3.31 -1.30
C ILE A 110 -5.56 -4.20 -2.52
N GLY A 111 -5.16 -3.71 -3.68
CA GLY A 111 -4.94 -4.51 -4.88
C GLY A 111 -3.49 -4.39 -5.31
N GLY A 112 -2.79 -5.51 -5.37
CA GLY A 112 -1.48 -5.62 -5.97
C GLY A 112 -1.59 -6.23 -7.35
N TYR A 113 -1.44 -5.43 -8.39
CA TYR A 113 -1.50 -5.87 -9.78
C TYR A 113 -0.09 -6.13 -10.27
N TRP A 114 0.35 -7.39 -10.21
CA TRP A 114 1.75 -7.77 -10.43
C TRP A 114 2.03 -8.04 -11.90
N TYR A 115 3.19 -7.57 -12.36
CA TYR A 115 3.61 -7.73 -13.75
C TYR A 115 3.97 -9.20 -14.01
N PRO A 116 3.66 -9.72 -15.21
CA PRO A 116 3.69 -11.15 -15.46
C PRO A 116 5.10 -11.75 -15.41
N ARG A 117 5.18 -12.94 -14.83
CA ARG A 117 6.32 -13.87 -14.99
C ARG A 117 5.89 -15.02 -15.88
N GLY A 118 6.68 -15.31 -16.93
CA GLY A 118 6.29 -16.31 -17.93
C GLY A 118 4.97 -16.01 -18.65
N GLY A 119 4.55 -14.74 -18.71
CA GLY A 119 3.28 -14.32 -19.31
C GLY A 119 2.07 -14.43 -18.39
N ILE A 120 2.25 -14.78 -17.11
CA ILE A 120 1.16 -14.95 -16.14
C ILE A 120 1.32 -13.91 -15.01
N PRO A 121 0.39 -12.94 -14.88
CA PRO A 121 0.35 -12.06 -13.71
C PRO A 121 -0.25 -12.80 -12.51
N ILE A 122 0.10 -12.36 -11.30
CA ILE A 122 -0.52 -12.82 -10.05
C ILE A 122 -1.08 -11.60 -9.36
N ASP A 123 -2.33 -11.26 -9.65
CA ASP A 123 -3.00 -10.16 -8.97
C ASP A 123 -3.47 -10.62 -7.58
N VAL A 124 -3.11 -9.86 -6.55
CA VAL A 124 -3.39 -10.18 -5.15
C VAL A 124 -4.31 -9.11 -4.57
N PHE A 125 -5.43 -9.54 -3.99
CA PHE A 125 -6.42 -8.65 -3.39
C PHE A 125 -6.65 -9.01 -1.94
N TRP A 126 -6.73 -7.99 -1.09
CA TRP A 126 -7.09 -8.16 0.31
C TRP A 126 -7.95 -6.99 0.78
N GLN A 127 -8.89 -7.28 1.69
CA GLN A 127 -9.67 -6.24 2.36
C GLN A 127 -10.01 -6.64 3.81
N HIS A 128 -10.29 -5.63 4.62
CA HIS A 128 -10.80 -5.80 5.98
C HIS A 128 -11.80 -4.69 6.33
N GLY A 129 -12.80 -5.05 7.13
CA GLY A 129 -13.85 -4.15 7.60
C GLY A 129 -15.09 -4.19 6.71
N LYS A 130 -16.09 -3.39 7.08
CA LYS A 130 -17.31 -3.21 6.29
C LYS A 130 -17.32 -1.79 5.75
N ILE A 131 -17.65 -1.64 4.47
CA ILE A 131 -17.88 -0.33 3.88
C ILE A 131 -19.13 0.27 4.55
N PRO A 132 -19.04 1.42 5.24
CA PRO A 132 -20.20 2.09 5.80
C PRO A 132 -21.21 2.45 4.72
N GLU A 133 -22.50 2.35 5.04
CA GLU A 133 -23.59 2.68 4.13
C GLU A 133 -23.44 4.10 3.55
N GLY A 134 -23.76 4.24 2.26
CA GLY A 134 -23.65 5.51 1.55
C GLY A 134 -22.22 5.94 1.19
N THR A 135 -21.19 5.18 1.56
CA THR A 135 -19.81 5.51 1.16
C THR A 135 -19.59 5.17 -0.32
N TRP A 136 -19.13 6.17 -1.09
CA TRP A 136 -18.70 5.95 -2.46
C TRP A 136 -17.27 5.38 -2.51
N VAL A 137 -17.13 4.16 -3.02
CA VAL A 137 -15.83 3.49 -3.22
C VAL A 137 -15.63 3.28 -4.73
N PRO A 138 -14.74 4.02 -5.40
CA PRO A 138 -14.53 3.88 -6.84
C PRO A 138 -13.85 2.55 -7.18
N ASP A 139 -14.05 2.03 -8.40
CA ASP A 139 -13.26 0.90 -8.91
C ASP A 139 -11.74 1.23 -8.88
N GLN A 140 -10.87 0.23 -8.73
CA GLN A 140 -9.42 0.48 -8.69
C GLN A 140 -8.86 0.94 -10.04
N GLY A 141 -9.54 0.65 -11.14
CA GLY A 141 -9.24 1.19 -12.47
C GLY A 141 -7.96 0.67 -13.10
N VAL A 142 -7.31 -0.33 -12.49
CA VAL A 142 -6.11 -0.95 -13.06
C VAL A 142 -6.56 -1.97 -14.09
N SER A 143 -6.17 -1.74 -15.34
CA SER A 143 -6.42 -2.70 -16.41
C SER A 143 -5.62 -3.97 -16.15
N GLY A 144 -6.28 -5.12 -16.17
CA GLY A 144 -5.58 -6.41 -16.13
C GLY A 144 -4.58 -6.54 -17.28
N TYR A 145 -3.56 -7.37 -17.10
CA TYR A 145 -2.55 -7.62 -18.12
C TYR A 145 -3.22 -8.08 -19.41
N ARG A 146 -3.11 -7.26 -20.45
CA ARG A 146 -3.39 -7.68 -21.82
C ARG A 146 -2.10 -8.29 -22.34
N GLY A 147 -2.19 -9.54 -22.75
CA GLY A 147 -1.08 -10.25 -23.38
C GLY A 147 -0.53 -9.50 -24.60
N ARG A 148 0.40 -10.12 -25.30
CA ARG A 148 0.84 -9.60 -26.60
C ARG A 148 -0.23 -9.92 -27.66
N GLY A 149 -1.39 -9.25 -27.61
CA GLY A 149 -2.53 -9.49 -28.51
C GLY A 149 -3.75 -8.65 -28.15
#